data_AF-A0A351XA87-F1
#
_entry.id   AF-A0A351XA87-F1
#
_cell.length_a   1.000
_cell.length_b   1.000
_cell.length_c   1.000
_cell.angle_alpha   90.00
_cell.angle_beta   90.00
_cell.angle_gamma   90.00
#
_symmetry.space_group_name_H-M   'P 1'
#
loop_
_entity.id
_entity.type
_entity.pdbx_description
1 polymer ?
#
loop_
_entity_poly.entity_id
_entity_poly.type
_entity_poly.pdbx_seq_one_letter_code
_entity_poly.pdbx_strand_id
1 'polypeptide(L)'
;YVLLGLVIIGSASLICVLCILIGGKLTSVDGNTFKSTMVGLLAGALTSTPAFSASKEAVGDLGANFEDAVSAGYAIAYLFGVVGVVLFVQLIPKFAHADMQKEIAKISVKQSSNSKADDKKKLVDIDDFGFMAFSSAAIIGVFVGSIKIKGFSLTTTGGCILVALIFGHFGRIGKINIMPKQSSLRTLRELGLMMFLIGAGVSGGAKFVEYFEPVYFLYGAVMTIVPMIIGYLFAKFVLKMPLLNNLGSITGGMTSTPALGTLISVSGTEDVASAYAATYPIALVAIVVASKLIIMFC
;
A
#
# COMPACT_ATOMS: atom_id res chain seq x y z
N TYR A 1 -8.34 4.70 13.04
CA TYR A 1 -7.32 4.08 12.17
C TYR A 1 -7.76 4.14 10.72
N VAL A 2 -8.82 3.44 10.32
CA VAL A 2 -9.32 3.38 8.93
C VAL A 2 -9.39 4.73 8.21
N LEU A 3 -9.99 5.74 8.85
CA LEU A 3 -10.18 7.07 8.26
C LEU A 3 -8.84 7.77 7.94
N LEU A 4 -7.79 7.49 8.72
CA LEU A 4 -6.46 8.04 8.45
C LEU A 4 -5.86 7.48 7.17
N GLY A 5 -6.00 6.16 6.95
CA GLY A 5 -5.56 5.53 5.70
C GLY A 5 -6.23 6.18 4.49
N LEU A 6 -7.55 6.41 4.54
CA LEU A 6 -8.28 7.10 3.48
C LEU A 6 -7.83 8.55 3.28
N VAL A 7 -7.50 9.28 4.34
CA VAL A 7 -7.00 10.66 4.23
C VAL A 7 -5.61 10.70 3.58
N ILE A 8 -4.71 9.79 3.96
CA ILE A 8 -3.37 9.70 3.36
C ILE A 8 -3.49 9.36 1.88
N ILE A 9 -4.23 8.31 1.52
CA ILE A 9 -4.43 7.93 0.12
C ILE A 9 -5.14 9.05 -0.66
N GLY A 10 -6.22 9.60 -0.12
CA GLY A 10 -6.99 10.66 -0.78
C GLY A 10 -6.15 11.92 -1.03
N SER A 11 -5.34 12.34 -0.06
CA SER A 11 -4.43 13.48 -0.24
C SER A 11 -3.33 13.18 -1.26
N ALA A 12 -2.73 11.99 -1.23
CA ALA A 12 -1.73 11.57 -2.20
C ALA A 12 -2.29 11.51 -3.63
N SER A 13 -3.48 10.93 -3.80
CA SER A 13 -4.18 10.86 -5.08
C SER A 13 -4.55 12.26 -5.59
N LEU A 14 -5.01 13.16 -4.70
CA LEU A 14 -5.31 14.53 -5.09
C LEU A 14 -4.06 15.28 -5.56
N ILE A 15 -2.93 15.11 -4.86
CA ILE A 15 -1.65 15.68 -5.29
C ILE A 15 -1.22 15.08 -6.64
N CYS A 16 -1.39 13.77 -6.83
CA CYS A 16 -1.10 13.13 -8.11
C CYS A 16 -1.93 13.73 -9.25
N VAL A 17 -3.24 13.92 -9.06
CA VAL A 17 -4.10 14.58 -10.04
C VAL A 17 -3.65 16.03 -10.28
N LEU A 18 -3.30 16.79 -9.24
CA LEU A 18 -2.77 18.15 -9.39
C LEU A 18 -1.45 18.18 -10.17
N CYS A 19 -0.53 17.25 -9.89
CA CYS A 19 0.71 17.09 -10.65
C CYS A 19 0.43 16.73 -12.11
N ILE A 20 -0.58 15.90 -12.39
CA ILE A 20 -1.01 15.57 -13.75
C ILE A 20 -1.54 16.82 -14.47
N LEU A 21 -2.43 17.58 -13.84
CA LEU A 21 -3.06 18.76 -14.43
C LEU A 21 -2.10 19.94 -14.64
N ILE A 22 -1.15 20.14 -13.71
CA ILE A 22 -0.15 21.20 -13.78
C ILE A 22 0.98 20.79 -14.73
N GLY A 23 1.51 19.59 -14.57
CA GLY A 23 2.62 19.07 -15.39
C GLY A 23 2.22 18.78 -16.83
N GLY A 24 1.00 18.31 -17.07
CA GLY A 24 0.48 18.08 -18.43
C GLY A 24 0.38 19.34 -19.30
N LYS A 25 0.43 20.54 -18.71
CA LYS A 25 0.51 21.82 -19.45
C LYS A 25 1.94 22.30 -19.69
N LEU A 26 2.92 21.75 -18.95
CA LEU A 26 4.31 22.23 -18.92
C LEU A 26 5.28 21.27 -19.61
N THR A 27 4.90 20.00 -19.76
CA THR A 27 5.77 18.93 -20.26
C THR A 27 5.50 18.61 -21.74
N SER A 28 6.55 18.28 -22.50
CA SER A 28 6.52 17.92 -23.93
C SER A 28 6.29 16.42 -24.21
N VAL A 29 5.95 15.64 -23.18
CA VAL A 29 5.76 14.18 -23.23
C VAL A 29 4.31 13.87 -23.58
N ASP A 30 4.09 12.75 -24.28
CA ASP A 30 2.75 12.24 -24.57
C ASP A 30 1.91 12.14 -23.29
N GLY A 31 0.68 12.67 -23.35
CA GLY A 31 -0.17 12.84 -22.17
C GLY A 31 -0.47 11.51 -21.45
N ASN A 32 -0.54 10.39 -22.18
CA ASN A 32 -0.78 9.08 -21.58
C ASN A 32 0.49 8.53 -20.91
N THR A 33 1.65 8.72 -21.53
CA THR A 33 2.95 8.36 -20.93
C THR A 33 3.15 9.10 -19.60
N PHE A 34 2.91 10.41 -19.58
CA PHE A 34 3.06 11.21 -18.36
C PHE A 34 2.10 10.73 -17.26
N LYS A 35 0.82 10.47 -17.58
CA LYS A 35 -0.15 9.91 -16.63
C LYS A 35 0.32 8.57 -16.06
N SER A 36 0.82 7.68 -16.91
CA SER A 36 1.35 6.37 -16.51
C SER A 36 2.56 6.51 -15.58
N THR A 37 3.47 7.44 -15.85
CA THR A 37 4.57 7.75 -14.93
C THR A 37 4.06 8.30 -13.59
N MET A 38 3.05 9.19 -13.60
CA MET A 38 2.51 9.79 -12.36
C MET A 38 1.83 8.76 -11.45
N VAL A 39 1.07 7.82 -12.00
CA VAL A 39 0.51 6.72 -11.18
C VAL A 39 1.57 5.75 -10.70
N GLY A 40 2.65 5.57 -11.47
CA GLY A 40 3.86 4.90 -11.02
C GLY A 40 4.51 5.61 -9.83
N LEU A 41 4.72 6.93 -9.92
CA LEU A 41 5.25 7.75 -8.84
C LEU A 41 4.35 7.69 -7.60
N LEU A 42 3.03 7.73 -7.75
CA LEU A 42 2.09 7.59 -6.65
C LEU A 42 2.26 6.24 -5.93
N ALA A 43 2.33 5.15 -6.69
CA ALA A 43 2.55 3.81 -6.13
C ALA A 43 3.90 3.69 -5.42
N GLY A 44 4.97 4.29 -5.98
CA GLY A 44 6.30 4.31 -5.38
C GLY A 44 6.36 5.18 -4.12
N ALA A 45 5.79 6.38 -4.17
CA ALA A 45 5.77 7.34 -3.05
C ALA A 45 5.03 6.78 -1.83
N LEU A 46 3.97 6.01 -2.08
CA LEU A 46 3.21 5.28 -1.07
C LEU A 46 3.72 3.85 -0.83
N THR A 47 4.88 3.48 -1.39
CA THR A 47 5.52 2.15 -1.23
C THR A 47 4.60 0.94 -1.44
N SER A 48 3.62 1.08 -2.35
CA SER A 48 2.57 0.09 -2.53
C SER A 48 2.78 -0.73 -3.80
N THR A 49 3.41 -1.91 -3.65
CA THR A 49 3.53 -2.89 -4.74
C THR A 49 2.16 -3.30 -5.34
N PRO A 50 1.09 -3.50 -4.53
CA PRO A 50 -0.25 -3.70 -5.06
C PRO A 50 -0.74 -2.60 -6.02
N ALA A 51 -0.55 -1.34 -5.65
CA ALA A 51 -0.91 -0.23 -6.52
C ALA A 51 -0.08 -0.21 -7.79
N PHE A 52 1.21 -0.55 -7.69
CA PHE A 52 2.09 -0.66 -8.85
C PHE A 52 1.60 -1.73 -9.84
N SER A 53 1.29 -2.95 -9.37
CA SER A 53 0.74 -4.02 -10.21
C SER A 53 -0.61 -3.64 -10.82
N ALA A 54 -1.52 -3.06 -10.03
CA ALA A 54 -2.81 -2.58 -10.53
C ALA A 54 -2.66 -1.46 -11.57
N SER A 55 -1.68 -0.57 -11.39
CA SER A 55 -1.40 0.51 -12.34
C SER A 55 -0.87 -0.04 -13.66
N LYS A 56 0.04 -1.04 -13.62
CA LYS A 56 0.52 -1.73 -14.83
C LYS A 56 -0.61 -2.39 -15.62
N GLU A 57 -1.47 -3.13 -14.94
CA GLU A 57 -2.64 -3.77 -15.57
C GLU A 57 -3.60 -2.72 -16.14
N ALA A 58 -3.84 -1.63 -15.40
CA ALA A 58 -4.75 -0.58 -15.81
C ALA A 58 -4.27 0.21 -17.03
N VAL A 59 -2.95 0.40 -17.20
CA VAL A 59 -2.40 1.02 -18.41
C VAL A 59 -2.28 0.04 -19.58
N GLY A 60 -2.17 -1.27 -19.30
CA GLY A 60 -2.23 -2.31 -20.34
C GLY A 60 -3.55 -2.29 -21.11
N ASP A 61 -4.65 -1.94 -20.45
CA ASP A 61 -5.96 -1.73 -21.10
C ASP A 61 -5.95 -0.59 -22.15
N LEU A 62 -4.98 0.34 -22.11
CA LEU A 62 -4.86 1.47 -23.04
C LEU A 62 -4.09 1.14 -24.33
N GLY A 63 -3.58 -0.09 -24.48
CA GLY A 63 -3.04 -0.63 -25.74
C GLY A 63 -1.62 -0.20 -26.13
N ALA A 64 -1.03 0.82 -25.50
CA ALA A 64 0.39 1.15 -25.66
C ALA A 64 1.24 0.61 -24.50
N ASN A 65 2.53 0.36 -24.75
CA ASN A 65 3.51 -0.19 -23.78
C ASN A 65 3.87 0.81 -22.65
N PHE A 66 2.87 1.40 -22.00
CA PHE A 66 3.04 2.36 -20.90
C PHE A 66 3.40 1.69 -19.57
N GLU A 67 3.41 0.36 -19.51
CA GLU A 67 3.87 -0.42 -18.35
C GLU A 67 5.29 -0.07 -17.90
N ASP A 68 6.16 0.26 -18.86
CA ASP A 68 7.54 0.66 -18.59
C ASP A 68 7.59 2.04 -17.92
N ALA A 69 6.72 2.96 -18.33
CA ALA A 69 6.60 4.29 -17.73
C ALA A 69 6.11 4.22 -16.27
N VAL A 70 5.15 3.33 -15.97
CA VAL A 70 4.70 3.04 -14.60
C VAL A 70 5.87 2.50 -13.76
N SER A 71 6.66 1.59 -14.33
CA SER A 71 7.81 0.97 -13.65
C SER A 71 8.92 1.97 -13.35
N ALA A 72 9.23 2.86 -14.30
CA ALA A 72 10.17 3.95 -14.10
C ALA A 72 9.71 4.92 -13.00
N GLY A 73 8.43 5.36 -13.06
CA GLY A 73 7.84 6.21 -12.04
C GLY A 73 7.88 5.58 -10.64
N TYR A 74 7.52 4.30 -10.53
CA TYR A 74 7.60 3.57 -9.27
C TYR A 74 9.01 3.59 -8.69
N ALA A 75 10.02 3.27 -9.50
CA ALA A 75 11.42 3.24 -9.07
C ALA A 75 11.92 4.62 -8.57
N ILE A 76 11.56 5.71 -9.25
CA ILE A 76 11.95 7.07 -8.87
C ILE A 76 11.37 7.44 -7.48
N ALA A 77 10.06 7.25 -7.29
CA ALA A 77 9.40 7.68 -6.06
C ALA A 77 9.61 6.72 -4.88
N TYR A 78 9.89 5.43 -5.14
CA TYR A 78 10.08 4.44 -4.07
C TYR A 78 11.20 4.81 -3.10
N LEU A 79 12.29 5.41 -3.60
CA LEU A 79 13.37 5.92 -2.77
C LEU A 79 12.86 6.96 -1.75
N PHE A 80 12.05 7.90 -2.21
CA PHE A 80 11.45 8.93 -1.36
C PHE A 80 10.43 8.33 -0.39
N GLY A 81 9.60 7.40 -0.84
CA GLY A 81 8.62 6.71 0.00
C GLY A 81 9.28 5.99 1.16
N VAL A 82 10.31 5.18 0.92
CA VAL A 82 11.01 4.44 1.99
C VAL A 82 11.79 5.40 2.90
N VAL A 83 12.68 6.22 2.34
CA VAL A 83 13.55 7.10 3.13
C VAL A 83 12.73 8.15 3.88
N GLY A 84 11.76 8.76 3.22
CA GLY A 84 10.91 9.80 3.79
C GLY A 84 10.11 9.31 4.99
N VAL A 85 9.44 8.16 4.88
CA VAL A 85 8.62 7.64 5.99
C VAL A 85 9.52 7.17 7.15
N VAL A 86 10.66 6.54 6.86
CA VAL A 86 11.64 6.13 7.87
C VAL A 86 12.17 7.34 8.65
N LEU A 87 12.61 8.39 7.94
CA LEU A 87 13.08 9.62 8.58
C LEU A 87 11.97 10.30 9.38
N PHE A 88 10.75 10.35 8.86
CA PHE A 88 9.62 10.96 9.56
C PHE A 88 9.33 10.28 10.90
N VAL A 89 9.32 8.94 10.92
CA VAL A 89 9.16 8.14 12.14
C VAL A 89 10.28 8.39 13.15
N GLN A 90 11.50 8.65 12.71
CA GLN A 90 12.63 8.96 13.59
C GLN A 90 12.64 10.41 14.09
N LEU A 91 12.22 11.36 13.23
CA LEU A 91 12.32 12.79 13.51
C LEU A 91 11.16 13.30 14.36
N ILE A 92 9.93 12.83 14.10
CA ILE A 92 8.74 13.34 14.80
C ILE A 92 8.80 13.14 16.32
N PRO A 93 9.21 11.97 16.87
CA PRO A 93 9.37 11.80 18.32
C PRO A 93 10.38 12.77 18.92
N LYS A 94 11.48 13.05 18.19
CA LYS A 94 12.50 14.01 18.62
C LYS A 94 11.97 15.44 18.63
N PHE A 95 11.30 15.86 17.55
CA PHE A 95 10.70 17.21 17.47
C PHE A 95 9.60 17.40 18.51
N ALA A 96 8.79 16.38 18.76
CA ALA A 96 7.74 16.40 19.77
C ALA A 96 8.28 16.34 21.21
N HIS A 97 9.59 16.20 21.42
CA HIS A 97 10.23 15.98 22.72
C HIS A 97 9.49 14.92 23.54
N ALA A 98 9.09 13.84 22.86
CA ALA A 98 8.19 12.85 23.42
C ALA A 98 8.94 11.91 24.38
N ASP A 99 8.39 11.77 25.58
CA ASP A 99 8.83 10.78 26.56
C ASP A 99 8.27 9.39 26.16
N MET A 100 9.13 8.49 25.72
CA MET A 100 8.72 7.18 25.22
C MET A 100 8.02 6.35 26.30
N GLN A 101 8.44 6.44 27.57
CA GLN A 101 7.77 5.68 28.64
C GLN A 101 6.32 6.12 28.79
N LYS A 102 6.06 7.44 28.72
CA LYS A 102 4.70 7.98 28.77
C LYS A 102 3.89 7.64 27.53
N GLU A 103 4.50 7.67 26.33
CA GLU A 103 3.79 7.32 25.10
C GLU A 103 3.45 5.83 25.00
N ILE A 104 4.33 4.94 25.48
CA ILE A 104 4.07 3.50 25.56
C ILE A 104 2.90 3.25 26.53
N ALA A 105 2.90 3.89 27.70
CA ALA A 105 1.81 3.75 28.67
C ALA A 105 0.43 4.15 28.08
N LYS A 106 0.38 5.15 27.19
CA LYS A 106 -0.86 5.58 26.52
C LYS A 106 -1.42 4.54 25.55
N ILE A 107 -0.59 3.64 25.02
CA ILE A 107 -1.02 2.63 24.04
C ILE A 107 -1.33 1.28 24.70
N SER A 108 -0.60 0.88 25.75
CA SER A 108 -0.82 -0.40 26.44
C SER A 108 -2.17 -0.46 27.18
N VAL A 109 -2.65 0.64 27.78
CA VAL A 109 -3.95 0.70 28.48
C VAL A 109 -5.14 0.47 27.53
N LYS A 110 -4.99 0.78 26.25
CA LYS A 110 -6.08 0.69 25.25
C LYS A 110 -6.19 -0.70 24.60
N GLN A 111 -5.17 -1.54 24.71
CA GLN A 111 -5.10 -2.85 24.05
C GLN A 111 -5.60 -4.02 24.89
N SER A 112 -5.58 -3.94 26.23
CA SER A 112 -6.07 -5.02 27.12
C SER A 112 -7.55 -5.40 26.93
N SER A 113 -8.32 -4.64 26.13
CA SER A 113 -9.74 -4.90 25.86
C SER A 113 -10.04 -5.76 24.62
N ASN A 114 -9.07 -6.09 23.75
CA ASN A 114 -9.39 -6.66 22.43
C ASN A 114 -8.77 -8.02 22.09
N SER A 115 -8.11 -8.69 23.04
CA SER A 115 -7.67 -10.08 22.85
C SER A 115 -8.84 -11.04 23.08
N LYS A 116 -9.73 -11.17 22.09
CA LYS A 116 -10.66 -12.31 22.09
C LYS A 116 -9.86 -13.58 21.83
N ALA A 117 -9.86 -14.45 22.84
CA ALA A 117 -9.29 -15.78 22.80
C ALA A 117 -9.83 -16.53 21.58
N ASP A 118 -8.92 -16.99 20.74
CA ASP A 118 -9.25 -17.79 19.57
C ASP A 118 -9.78 -19.15 20.05
N ASP A 119 -11.05 -19.39 19.75
CA ASP A 119 -11.81 -20.55 20.23
C ASP A 119 -11.33 -21.78 19.45
N LYS A 120 -10.43 -22.56 20.06
CA LYS A 120 -9.79 -23.77 19.52
C LYS A 120 -10.80 -24.89 19.26
N LYS A 121 -11.68 -24.74 18.27
CA LYS A 121 -12.35 -25.87 17.62
C LYS A 121 -11.42 -26.40 16.53
N LYS A 122 -11.16 -27.72 16.53
CA LYS A 122 -10.39 -28.40 15.47
C LYS A 122 -11.04 -28.09 14.12
N LEU A 123 -10.43 -27.20 13.35
CA LEU A 123 -10.82 -26.92 11.97
C LEU A 123 -10.37 -28.11 11.11
N VAL A 124 -11.16 -28.45 10.10
CA VAL A 124 -10.77 -29.41 9.09
C VAL A 124 -9.94 -28.65 8.06
N ASP A 125 -8.66 -28.97 7.99
CA ASP A 125 -7.80 -28.54 6.89
C ASP A 125 -8.20 -29.33 5.63
N ILE A 126 -8.50 -28.62 4.55
CA ILE A 126 -9.02 -29.26 3.32
C ILE A 126 -7.92 -29.98 2.55
N ASP A 127 -6.69 -29.47 2.66
CA ASP A 127 -5.48 -30.07 2.10
C ASP A 127 -4.27 -29.75 2.99
N ASP A 128 -3.29 -30.65 3.04
CA ASP A 128 -2.13 -30.56 3.94
C ASP A 128 -1.27 -29.31 3.74
N PHE A 129 -1.37 -28.71 2.54
CA PHE A 129 -0.57 -27.57 2.12
C PHE A 129 -1.35 -26.26 2.02
N GLY A 130 -2.68 -26.26 2.06
CA GLY A 130 -3.50 -25.05 1.88
C GLY A 130 -3.58 -24.54 0.44
N PHE A 131 -3.18 -25.33 -0.55
CA PHE A 131 -3.22 -24.93 -1.97
C PHE A 131 -4.64 -24.71 -2.46
N MET A 132 -5.62 -25.46 -1.93
CA MET A 132 -7.01 -25.27 -2.35
C MET A 132 -7.57 -23.94 -1.87
N ALA A 133 -7.25 -23.56 -0.62
CA ALA A 133 -7.61 -22.25 -0.07
C ALA A 133 -6.92 -21.10 -0.84
N PHE A 134 -5.64 -21.24 -1.17
CA PHE A 134 -4.91 -20.26 -1.97
C PHE A 134 -5.49 -20.12 -3.39
N SER A 135 -5.72 -21.25 -4.07
CA SER A 135 -6.19 -21.26 -5.46
C SER A 135 -7.62 -20.74 -5.58
N SER A 136 -8.49 -21.09 -4.63
CA SER A 136 -9.85 -20.54 -4.59
C SER A 136 -9.85 -19.03 -4.34
N ALA A 137 -9.03 -18.53 -3.40
CA ALA A 137 -8.89 -17.09 -3.19
C ALA A 137 -8.36 -16.36 -4.44
N ALA A 138 -7.39 -16.96 -5.15
CA ALA A 138 -6.84 -16.40 -6.38
C ALA A 138 -7.87 -16.41 -7.53
N ILE A 139 -8.58 -17.51 -7.76
CA ILE A 139 -9.58 -17.64 -8.83
C ILE A 139 -10.75 -16.67 -8.59
N ILE A 140 -11.29 -16.66 -7.37
CA ILE A 140 -12.38 -15.74 -7.01
C ILE A 140 -11.87 -14.29 -7.08
N GLY A 141 -10.65 -14.03 -6.63
CA GLY A 141 -10.00 -12.72 -6.72
C GLY A 141 -9.88 -12.20 -8.14
N VAL A 142 -9.30 -13.00 -9.05
CA VAL A 142 -9.19 -12.67 -10.47
C VAL A 142 -10.57 -12.48 -11.09
N PHE A 143 -11.53 -13.34 -10.76
CA PHE A 143 -12.90 -13.23 -11.27
C PHE A 143 -13.54 -11.91 -10.82
N VAL A 144 -13.52 -11.60 -9.51
CA VAL A 144 -14.03 -10.34 -8.94
C VAL A 144 -13.34 -9.12 -9.55
N GLY A 145 -12.02 -9.19 -9.74
CA GLY A 145 -11.23 -8.11 -10.32
C GLY A 145 -11.53 -7.85 -11.80
N SER A 146 -11.88 -8.91 -12.54
CA SER A 146 -12.16 -8.85 -13.99
C SER A 146 -13.59 -8.40 -14.33
N ILE A 147 -14.50 -8.36 -13.35
CA ILE A 147 -15.86 -7.86 -13.57
C ILE A 147 -15.79 -6.38 -13.92
N LYS A 148 -16.25 -6.03 -15.13
CA LYS A 148 -16.36 -4.65 -15.62
C LYS A 148 -17.75 -4.11 -15.33
N ILE A 149 -17.88 -3.23 -14.35
CA ILE A 149 -19.13 -2.50 -14.07
C ILE A 149 -18.99 -1.10 -14.69
N LYS A 150 -19.80 -0.79 -15.72
CA LYS A 150 -19.82 0.52 -16.40
C LYS A 150 -18.42 1.01 -16.84
N GLY A 151 -17.59 0.11 -17.38
CA GLY A 151 -16.22 0.42 -17.83
C GLY A 151 -15.16 0.42 -16.73
N PHE A 152 -15.55 0.32 -15.45
CA PHE A 152 -14.64 0.20 -14.31
C PHE A 152 -14.42 -1.27 -13.92
N SER A 153 -13.16 -1.69 -13.87
CA SER A 153 -12.70 -2.96 -13.29
C SER A 153 -11.82 -2.68 -12.08
N LEU A 154 -11.87 -3.57 -11.08
CA LEU A 154 -11.00 -3.45 -9.90
C LEU A 154 -9.54 -3.82 -10.21
N THR A 155 -9.26 -4.32 -11.42
CA THR A 155 -8.03 -5.04 -11.81
C THR A 155 -7.93 -6.39 -11.11
N THR A 156 -7.25 -7.36 -11.71
CA THR A 156 -6.98 -8.66 -11.10
C THR A 156 -6.29 -8.50 -9.74
N THR A 157 -5.39 -7.52 -9.64
CA THR A 157 -4.71 -7.17 -8.39
C THR A 157 -5.72 -6.74 -7.32
N GLY A 158 -6.60 -5.78 -7.62
CA GLY A 158 -7.59 -5.28 -6.66
C GLY A 158 -8.59 -6.34 -6.21
N GLY A 159 -9.05 -7.18 -7.13
CA GLY A 159 -9.92 -8.31 -6.81
C GLY A 159 -9.24 -9.34 -5.90
N CYS A 160 -7.99 -9.71 -6.20
CA CYS A 160 -7.20 -10.62 -5.36
C CYS A 160 -6.99 -10.07 -3.95
N ILE A 161 -6.70 -8.78 -3.80
CA ILE A 161 -6.54 -8.13 -2.49
C ILE A 161 -7.84 -8.16 -1.69
N LEU A 162 -8.96 -7.80 -2.33
CA LEU A 162 -10.25 -7.72 -1.65
C LEU A 162 -10.68 -9.12 -1.17
N VAL A 163 -10.54 -10.14 -2.01
CA VAL A 163 -10.87 -11.52 -1.65
C VAL A 163 -9.89 -12.07 -0.61
N ALA A 164 -8.59 -11.82 -0.73
CA ALA A 164 -7.59 -12.22 0.27
C ALA A 164 -7.85 -11.57 1.63
N LEU A 165 -8.33 -10.30 1.66
CA LEU A 165 -8.70 -9.62 2.89
C LEU A 165 -9.93 -10.26 3.54
N ILE A 166 -10.95 -10.60 2.74
CA ILE A 166 -12.14 -11.32 3.22
C ILE A 166 -11.73 -12.68 3.80
N PHE A 167 -10.93 -13.45 3.07
CA PHE A 167 -10.47 -14.76 3.51
C PHE A 167 -9.62 -14.64 4.79
N GLY A 168 -8.72 -13.66 4.86
CA GLY A 168 -7.91 -13.39 6.04
C GLY A 168 -8.71 -12.92 7.25
N HIS A 169 -9.79 -12.17 7.05
CA HIS A 169 -10.63 -11.69 8.15
C HIS A 169 -11.51 -12.80 8.74
N PHE A 170 -12.16 -13.60 7.88
CA PHE A 170 -13.03 -14.67 8.36
C PHE A 170 -12.24 -15.89 8.86
N GLY A 171 -11.10 -16.20 8.24
CA GLY A 171 -10.19 -17.29 8.63
C GLY A 171 -10.76 -18.72 8.50
N ARG A 172 -12.09 -18.86 8.45
CA ARG A 172 -12.84 -20.11 8.31
C ARG A 172 -14.14 -19.90 7.55
N ILE A 173 -14.55 -20.90 6.79
CA ILE A 173 -15.92 -21.00 6.24
C ILE A 173 -16.56 -22.23 6.91
N GLY A 174 -17.33 -22.01 7.98
CA GLY A 174 -17.90 -23.11 8.76
C GLY A 174 -16.85 -23.92 9.54
N LYS A 175 -16.77 -25.23 9.27
CA LYS A 175 -15.75 -26.14 9.88
C LYS A 175 -14.42 -26.18 9.12
N ILE A 176 -14.35 -25.49 7.99
CA ILE A 176 -13.24 -25.55 7.05
C ILE A 176 -12.28 -24.38 7.30
N ASN A 177 -10.99 -24.68 7.44
CA ASN A 177 -9.93 -23.68 7.48
C ASN A 177 -9.67 -23.14 6.06
N ILE A 178 -9.75 -21.82 5.88
CA ILE A 178 -9.49 -21.15 4.60
C ILE A 178 -8.18 -20.35 4.61
N MET A 179 -7.37 -20.48 5.68
CA MET A 179 -6.02 -19.92 5.72
C MET A 179 -5.02 -20.96 5.21
N PRO A 180 -4.27 -20.67 4.14
CA PRO A 180 -3.21 -21.56 3.70
C PRO A 180 -2.10 -21.66 4.75
N LYS A 181 -1.41 -22.80 4.78
CA LYS A 181 -0.31 -23.03 5.74
C LYS A 181 0.81 -22.01 5.50
N GLN A 182 1.36 -21.45 6.59
CA GLN A 182 2.40 -20.41 6.53
C GLN A 182 3.64 -20.83 5.72
N SER A 183 4.02 -22.12 5.76
CA SER A 183 5.12 -22.66 4.95
C SER A 183 4.84 -22.52 3.45
N SER A 184 3.66 -22.97 3.00
CA SER A 184 3.24 -22.87 1.60
C SER A 184 3.09 -21.43 1.13
N LEU A 185 2.53 -20.55 1.97
CA LEU A 185 2.42 -19.11 1.67
C LEU A 185 3.80 -18.47 1.49
N ARG A 186 4.76 -18.84 2.33
CA ARG A 186 6.12 -18.30 2.24
C ARG A 186 6.77 -18.70 0.92
N THR A 187 6.68 -19.98 0.54
CA THR A 187 7.21 -20.48 -0.74
C THR A 187 6.53 -19.81 -1.93
N LEU A 188 5.20 -19.72 -1.94
CA LEU A 188 4.43 -19.06 -3.00
C LEU A 188 4.74 -17.57 -3.10
N ARG A 189 4.91 -16.89 -1.96
CA ARG A 189 5.29 -15.48 -1.90
C ARG A 189 6.69 -15.26 -2.44
N GLU A 190 7.66 -16.07 -2.03
CA GLU A 190 9.05 -15.96 -2.51
C GLU A 190 9.12 -16.22 -4.02
N LEU A 191 8.45 -17.28 -4.52
CA LEU A 191 8.37 -17.57 -5.95
C LEU A 191 7.68 -16.44 -6.74
N GLY A 192 6.54 -15.96 -6.25
CA GLY A 192 5.79 -14.88 -6.87
C GLY A 192 6.56 -13.57 -6.91
N LEU A 193 7.24 -13.21 -5.81
CA LEU A 193 8.10 -12.02 -5.76
C LEU A 193 9.28 -12.14 -6.72
N MET A 194 9.93 -13.30 -6.82
CA MET A 194 11.02 -13.52 -7.78
C MET A 194 10.55 -13.31 -9.22
N MET A 195 9.47 -13.97 -9.63
CA MET A 195 8.91 -13.82 -10.97
C MET A 195 8.44 -12.38 -11.26
N PHE A 196 7.80 -11.74 -10.28
CA PHE A 196 7.35 -10.37 -10.39
C PHE A 196 8.51 -9.37 -10.56
N LEU A 197 9.55 -9.49 -9.74
CA LEU A 197 10.72 -8.61 -9.80
C LEU A 197 11.51 -8.80 -11.09
N ILE A 198 11.59 -10.02 -11.62
CA ILE A 198 12.20 -10.26 -12.93
C ILE A 198 11.41 -9.54 -14.02
N GLY A 199 10.09 -9.72 -14.07
CA GLY A 199 9.25 -9.11 -15.11
C GLY A 199 9.22 -7.58 -15.03
N ALA A 200 8.92 -7.03 -13.85
CA ALA A 200 8.84 -5.58 -13.65
C ALA A 200 10.20 -4.89 -13.66
N GLY A 201 11.23 -5.53 -13.14
CA GLY A 201 12.58 -4.97 -13.03
C GLY A 201 13.32 -4.91 -14.37
N VAL A 202 13.23 -5.97 -15.18
CA VAL A 202 13.88 -6.00 -16.50
C VAL A 202 13.27 -4.96 -17.44
N SER A 203 11.93 -4.89 -17.51
CA SER A 203 11.26 -3.96 -18.42
C SER A 203 11.42 -2.50 -17.97
N GLY A 204 11.23 -2.24 -16.67
CA GLY A 204 11.39 -0.90 -16.09
C GLY A 204 12.84 -0.38 -16.13
N GLY A 205 13.81 -1.26 -15.88
CA GLY A 205 15.24 -0.90 -15.91
C GLY A 205 15.75 -0.58 -17.32
N ALA A 206 15.34 -1.36 -18.32
CA ALA A 206 15.79 -1.18 -19.71
C ALA A 206 15.41 0.19 -20.28
N LYS A 207 14.25 0.74 -19.88
CA LYS A 207 13.76 2.06 -20.34
C LYS A 207 13.77 3.13 -19.27
N PHE A 208 14.44 2.89 -18.13
CA PHE A 208 14.44 3.84 -17.02
C PHE A 208 14.98 5.21 -17.45
N VAL A 209 16.10 5.22 -18.18
CA VAL A 209 16.75 6.46 -18.65
C VAL A 209 15.90 7.20 -19.67
N GLU A 210 15.10 6.49 -20.47
CA GLU A 210 14.19 7.08 -21.47
C GLU A 210 13.03 7.84 -20.81
N TYR A 211 12.50 7.30 -19.71
CA TYR A 211 11.40 7.92 -18.96
C TYR A 211 11.86 8.79 -17.78
N PHE A 212 13.16 9.03 -17.63
CA PHE A 212 13.68 9.78 -16.49
C PHE A 212 13.66 11.28 -16.77
N GLU A 213 12.97 12.04 -15.91
CA GLU A 213 13.11 13.49 -15.83
C GLU A 213 13.40 13.91 -14.38
N PRO A 214 14.32 14.87 -14.14
CA PRO A 214 14.61 15.36 -12.79
C PRO A 214 13.39 15.91 -12.05
N VAL A 215 12.41 16.46 -12.78
CA VAL A 215 11.15 16.97 -12.21
C VAL A 215 10.36 15.87 -11.51
N TYR A 216 10.48 14.61 -11.93
CA TYR A 216 9.79 13.49 -11.31
C TYR A 216 10.29 13.20 -9.89
N PHE A 217 11.53 13.59 -9.54
CA PHE A 217 12.01 13.53 -8.15
C PHE A 217 11.23 14.48 -7.27
N LEU A 218 10.95 15.69 -7.75
CA LEU A 218 10.16 16.67 -7.02
C LEU A 218 8.72 16.17 -6.83
N TYR A 219 8.10 15.63 -7.86
CA TYR A 219 6.75 15.06 -7.75
C TYR A 219 6.71 13.87 -6.79
N GLY A 220 7.67 12.94 -6.87
CA GLY A 220 7.79 11.83 -5.92
C GLY A 220 7.95 12.31 -4.48
N ALA A 221 8.84 13.27 -4.23
CA ALA A 221 9.04 13.85 -2.90
C ALA A 221 7.78 14.54 -2.36
N VAL A 222 7.08 15.33 -3.18
CA VAL A 222 5.84 16.01 -2.79
C VAL A 222 4.72 15.00 -2.51
N MET A 223 4.58 13.97 -3.35
CA MET A 223 3.61 12.88 -3.15
C MET A 223 3.90 12.02 -1.92
N THR A 224 5.13 12.00 -1.41
CA THR A 224 5.45 11.35 -0.14
C THR A 224 5.24 12.28 1.07
N ILE A 225 5.79 13.48 1.02
CA ILE A 225 5.87 14.38 2.19
C ILE A 225 4.49 14.96 2.53
N VAL A 226 3.75 15.44 1.54
CA VAL A 226 2.50 16.18 1.82
C VAL A 226 1.42 15.27 2.41
N PRO A 227 1.13 14.06 1.88
CA PRO A 227 0.16 13.15 2.48
C PRO A 227 0.53 12.72 3.89
N MET A 228 1.83 12.56 4.14
CA MET A 228 2.36 12.19 5.45
C MET A 228 2.14 13.31 6.48
N ILE A 229 2.41 14.56 6.10
CA ILE A 229 2.15 15.73 6.96
C ILE A 229 0.64 15.88 7.19
N ILE A 230 -0.18 15.83 6.14
CA ILE A 230 -1.64 15.94 6.25
C ILE A 230 -2.19 14.84 7.14
N GLY A 231 -1.76 13.59 6.93
CA GLY A 231 -2.13 12.46 7.77
C GLY A 231 -1.75 12.69 9.24
N TYR A 232 -0.50 13.08 9.51
CA TYR A 232 -0.04 13.30 10.88
C TYR A 232 -0.84 14.40 11.59
N LEU A 233 -1.08 15.53 10.91
CA LEU A 233 -1.87 16.64 11.44
C LEU A 233 -3.32 16.21 11.67
N PHE A 234 -3.92 15.50 10.72
CA PHE A 234 -5.28 14.97 10.84
C PHE A 234 -5.42 14.02 12.04
N ALA A 235 -4.48 13.09 12.20
CA ALA A 235 -4.47 12.17 13.34
C ALA A 235 -4.26 12.89 14.69
N LYS A 236 -3.45 13.95 14.71
CA LYS A 236 -3.18 14.75 15.91
C LYS A 236 -4.36 15.64 16.31
N PHE A 237 -4.94 16.39 15.36
CA PHE A 237 -5.96 17.39 15.64
C PHE A 237 -7.39 16.85 15.61
N VAL A 238 -7.70 15.94 14.68
CA VAL A 238 -9.06 15.41 14.50
C VAL A 238 -9.26 14.13 15.32
N LEU A 239 -8.34 13.17 15.19
CA LEU A 239 -8.48 11.87 15.87
C LEU A 239 -7.88 11.83 17.28
N LYS A 240 -7.14 12.87 17.69
CA LYS A 240 -6.49 13.02 19.00
C LYS A 240 -5.73 11.75 19.43
N MET A 241 -5.01 11.15 18.49
CA MET A 241 -4.32 9.88 18.73
C MET A 241 -3.01 10.08 19.52
N PRO A 242 -2.63 9.11 20.39
CA PRO A 242 -1.29 9.05 20.97
C PRO A 242 -0.22 9.04 19.86
N LEU A 243 0.97 9.54 20.16
CA LEU A 243 2.00 9.77 19.14
C LEU A 243 2.39 8.46 18.44
N LEU A 244 2.62 7.40 19.20
CA LEU A 244 3.03 6.10 18.69
C LEU A 244 1.95 5.44 17.82
N ASN A 245 0.67 5.57 18.20
CA ASN A 245 -0.45 5.07 17.38
C ASN A 245 -0.61 5.91 16.11
N ASN A 246 -0.39 7.22 16.17
CA ASN A 246 -0.39 8.08 14.99
C ASN A 246 0.72 7.65 14.01
N LEU A 247 1.96 7.55 14.49
CA LEU A 247 3.10 7.10 13.67
C LEU A 247 2.90 5.69 13.11
N GLY A 248 2.39 4.74 13.91
CA GLY A 248 2.05 3.40 13.43
C GLY A 248 0.95 3.39 12.37
N SER A 249 -0.02 4.29 12.48
CA SER A 249 -1.07 4.46 11.48
C SER A 249 -0.55 5.11 10.19
N ILE A 250 0.43 6.02 10.30
CA ILE A 250 1.08 6.67 9.15
C ILE A 250 1.91 5.64 8.38
N THR A 251 2.70 4.80 9.06
CA THR A 251 3.46 3.74 8.38
C THR A 251 2.54 2.74 7.68
N GLY A 252 1.38 2.43 8.27
CA GLY A 252 0.36 1.58 7.63
C GLY A 252 -0.35 2.25 6.46
N GLY A 253 -0.68 3.54 6.58
CA GLY A 253 -1.30 4.32 5.51
C GLY A 253 -0.38 4.56 4.31
N MET A 254 0.91 4.77 4.57
CA MET A 254 1.97 4.85 3.56
C MET A 254 2.45 3.46 3.12
N THR A 255 1.80 2.38 3.56
CA THR A 255 2.14 0.97 3.28
C THR A 255 3.62 0.58 3.44
N SER A 256 4.34 1.27 4.32
CA SER A 256 5.80 1.18 4.45
C SER A 256 6.20 0.25 5.61
N THR A 257 6.43 -1.03 5.29
CA THR A 257 6.94 -2.02 6.25
C THR A 257 8.33 -1.69 6.82
N PRO A 258 9.29 -1.10 6.07
CA PRO A 258 10.59 -0.72 6.66
C PRO A 258 10.46 0.38 7.71
N ALA A 259 9.53 1.31 7.51
CA ALA A 259 9.27 2.37 8.48
C ALA A 259 8.58 1.85 9.74
N LEU A 260 7.72 0.82 9.64
CA LEU A 260 7.20 0.13 10.83
C LEU A 260 8.32 -0.51 11.64
N GLY A 261 9.27 -1.21 10.98
CA GLY A 261 10.42 -1.80 11.66
C GLY A 261 11.24 -0.74 12.40
N THR A 262 11.47 0.41 11.74
CA THR A 262 12.12 1.56 12.37
C THR A 262 11.32 2.11 13.56
N LEU A 263 9.99 2.22 13.45
CA LEU A 263 9.14 2.70 14.52
C LEU A 263 9.23 1.79 15.75
N ILE A 264 9.22 0.47 15.56
CA ILE A 264 9.39 -0.51 16.64
C ILE A 264 10.75 -0.35 17.30
N SER A 265 11.83 -0.15 16.52
CA SER A 265 13.16 0.09 17.07
C SER A 265 13.26 1.41 17.85
N VAL A 266 12.56 2.46 17.41
CA VAL A 266 12.56 3.78 18.09
C VAL A 266 11.65 3.77 19.31
N SER A 267 10.50 3.10 19.26
CA SER A 267 9.53 3.05 20.34
C SER A 267 9.90 2.02 21.43
N GLY A 268 10.68 0.99 21.09
CA GLY A 268 10.98 -0.12 21.99
C GLY A 268 9.79 -1.05 22.27
N THR A 269 8.71 -0.97 21.49
CA THR A 269 7.52 -1.83 21.65
C THR A 269 6.89 -2.21 20.32
N GLU A 270 6.41 -3.44 20.23
CA GLU A 270 5.65 -3.97 19.08
C GLU A 270 4.18 -3.52 19.08
N ASP A 271 3.69 -2.91 20.16
CA ASP A 271 2.28 -2.49 20.29
C ASP A 271 1.86 -1.52 19.17
N VAL A 272 2.81 -0.76 18.61
CA VAL A 272 2.63 0.15 17.48
C VAL A 272 2.21 -0.55 16.18
N ALA A 273 2.54 -1.84 16.04
CA ALA A 273 2.16 -2.66 14.88
C ALA A 273 0.65 -2.88 14.79
N SER A 274 -0.08 -2.76 15.91
CA SER A 274 -1.55 -2.85 15.90
C SER A 274 -2.20 -1.71 15.11
N ALA A 275 -1.68 -0.49 15.26
CA ALA A 275 -2.17 0.67 14.54
C ALA A 275 -1.88 0.54 13.03
N TYR A 276 -0.67 0.08 12.70
CA TYR A 276 -0.29 -0.29 11.32
C TYR A 276 -1.26 -1.30 10.72
N ALA A 277 -1.49 -2.42 11.41
CA ALA A 277 -2.35 -3.51 10.95
C ALA A 277 -3.80 -3.05 10.73
N ALA A 278 -4.28 -2.08 11.53
CA ALA A 278 -5.62 -1.51 11.37
C ALA A 278 -5.74 -0.53 10.18
N THR A 279 -4.67 0.16 9.80
CA THR A 279 -4.66 1.11 8.66
C THR A 279 -4.27 0.50 7.33
N TYR A 280 -3.41 -0.52 7.35
CA TYR A 280 -2.77 -1.05 6.15
C TYR A 280 -3.76 -1.63 5.13
N PRO A 281 -4.75 -2.47 5.52
CA PRO A 281 -5.70 -3.03 4.57
C PRO A 281 -6.52 -2.01 3.78
N ILE A 282 -7.03 -0.98 4.46
CA ILE A 282 -7.84 0.04 3.80
C ILE A 282 -7.00 0.91 2.88
N ALA A 283 -5.78 1.24 3.28
CA ALA A 283 -4.86 2.00 2.44
C ALA A 283 -4.55 1.24 1.15
N LEU A 284 -4.30 -0.07 1.26
CA LEU A 284 -3.98 -0.95 0.14
C LEU A 284 -5.16 -1.07 -0.85
N VAL A 285 -6.39 -1.23 -0.37
CA VAL A 285 -7.57 -1.23 -1.25
C VAL A 285 -7.80 0.16 -1.87
N ALA A 286 -7.72 1.22 -1.07
CA ALA A 286 -8.00 2.59 -1.52
C ALA A 286 -7.01 3.05 -2.60
N ILE A 287 -5.72 2.73 -2.46
CA ILE A 287 -4.71 3.13 -3.45
C ILE A 287 -4.90 2.40 -4.78
N VAL A 288 -5.26 1.11 -4.76
CA VAL A 288 -5.51 0.35 -5.99
C VAL A 288 -6.70 0.94 -6.75
N VAL A 289 -7.79 1.26 -6.04
CA VAL A 289 -8.95 1.94 -6.63
C VAL A 289 -8.55 3.32 -7.15
N ALA A 290 -7.81 4.10 -6.37
CA ALA A 290 -7.41 5.45 -6.75
C ALA A 290 -6.50 5.46 -7.99
N SER A 291 -5.51 4.57 -8.07
CA SER A 291 -4.66 4.41 -9.25
C SER A 291 -5.47 4.14 -10.51
N LYS A 292 -6.46 3.22 -10.46
CA LYS A 292 -7.34 2.95 -11.60
C LYS A 292 -8.19 4.16 -11.99
N LEU A 293 -8.76 4.86 -11.00
CA LEU A 293 -9.56 6.06 -11.25
C LEU A 293 -8.74 7.18 -11.90
N ILE A 294 -7.50 7.39 -11.45
CA ILE A 294 -6.61 8.41 -12.04
C ILE A 294 -6.33 8.09 -13.50
N ILE A 295 -6.00 6.83 -13.83
CA ILE A 295 -5.74 6.40 -15.22
C ILE A 295 -6.99 6.57 -16.11
N MET A 296 -8.18 6.36 -15.55
CA MET A 296 -9.43 6.43 -16.31
C MET A 296 -9.95 7.85 -16.54
N PHE A 297 -9.78 8.74 -15.56
CA PHE A 297 -10.45 10.06 -15.57
C PHE A 297 -9.52 11.24 -15.85
N CYS A 298 -8.21 11.10 -15.64
CA CYS A 298 -7.24 12.16 -15.93
C CYS A 298 -6.68 11.99 -17.34
#